data_AF-A0A8T6R9G5-F1
#
_entry.id   AF-A0A8T6R9G5-F1
#
_cell.length_a   1.000
_cell.length_b   1.000
_cell.length_c   1.000
_cell.angle_alpha   90.00
_cell.angle_beta   90.00
_cell.angle_gamma   90.00
#
_symmetry.space_group_name_H-M   'P 1'
#
loop_
_entity.id
_entity.type
_entity.pdbx_description
1 polymer ?
#
loop_
_entity_poly.entity_id
_entity_poly.type
_entity_poly.pdbx_seq_one_letter_code
_entity_poly.pdbx_strand_id
1 'polypeptide(L)'
;MYLEIQWGVLTAACTLPMYEDLKRRFDIEKVSRIMGVGRVKEFSVYIENSKPLNQKLNDGLGHIQWRQIIRTDDHVFLKPNFTFPSYRYGVTTSPCLLEALLGILKNRASEITIIESNGGNNVFTADEAFRGHGIPKLCKEFGIDAVNLSDCPSTKAKDKIGSRTVEVSVPRFLPNEVDCFVCVPVLKVHAMTLVSLGIKNLWGCHPNPMRCLYHEDIDKKLALLTKLWNPRICIIDGTYALDGHGPMFGQPVEMNLLIVGNNVVASDSVGASVMGFDPHHIKHIRVASEEKLGPIDLRSIRVNTDWRRFCRVFSFKRTPLDYLSLVPFHSELLAKIIFNSPFTSGIRRMVDIIRTSDEKEDLRGYVN
;
A
#
# COMPACT_ATOMS: atom_id res chain seq x y z
N MET A 1 8.06 25.48 -21.99
CA MET A 1 9.13 26.51 -21.94
C MET A 1 10.38 26.10 -21.15
N TYR A 2 10.44 26.09 -19.81
CA TYR A 2 11.69 25.70 -19.10
C TYR A 2 12.06 24.19 -19.21
N LEU A 3 11.08 23.32 -19.46
CA LEU A 3 11.26 21.87 -19.68
C LEU A 3 11.59 21.51 -21.15
N GLU A 4 11.23 22.34 -22.13
CA GLU A 4 11.56 22.08 -23.55
C GLU A 4 13.03 22.37 -23.86
N ILE A 5 13.64 23.33 -23.14
CA ILE A 5 15.04 23.71 -23.34
C ILE A 5 16.00 22.61 -22.83
N GLN A 6 15.65 21.87 -21.78
CA GLN A 6 16.48 20.74 -21.32
C GLN A 6 16.37 19.49 -22.22
N TRP A 7 15.23 19.28 -22.88
CA TRP A 7 15.05 18.17 -23.83
C TRP A 7 15.70 18.45 -25.19
N GLY A 8 15.70 19.71 -25.65
CA GLY A 8 16.35 20.10 -26.91
C GLY A 8 17.87 19.94 -26.92
N VAL A 9 18.52 19.98 -25.75
CA VAL A 9 19.98 19.80 -25.63
C VAL A 9 20.39 18.32 -25.66
N LEU A 10 19.51 17.40 -25.26
CA LEU A 10 19.74 15.95 -25.30
C LEU A 10 19.51 15.35 -26.70
N THR A 11 18.57 15.89 -27.48
CA THR A 11 18.32 15.47 -28.87
C THR A 11 19.42 15.90 -29.84
N ALA A 12 20.18 16.97 -29.52
CA ALA A 12 21.30 17.41 -30.37
C ALA A 12 22.59 16.56 -30.22
N ALA A 13 22.69 15.73 -29.18
CA ALA A 13 23.91 14.99 -28.84
C ALA A 13 23.85 13.48 -29.09
N CYS A 14 22.70 12.94 -29.52
CA CYS A 14 22.53 11.51 -29.76
C CYS A 14 22.46 11.21 -31.26
N THR A 15 23.37 10.38 -31.76
CA THR A 15 23.23 9.79 -33.09
C THR A 15 21.94 8.94 -33.14
N LEU A 16 21.20 9.00 -34.25
CA LEU A 16 19.95 8.25 -34.49
C LEU A 16 19.95 6.78 -33.98
N PRO A 17 21.05 6.01 -34.07
CA PRO A 17 21.11 4.64 -33.54
C PRO A 17 21.03 4.56 -32.01
N MET A 18 21.62 5.52 -31.29
CA MET A 18 21.63 5.54 -29.82
C MET A 18 20.25 5.94 -29.25
N TYR A 19 19.52 6.78 -29.98
CA TYR A 19 18.13 7.13 -29.67
C TYR A 19 17.17 5.95 -29.88
N GLU A 20 17.37 5.17 -30.94
CA GLU A 20 16.60 3.95 -31.20
C GLU A 20 16.95 2.81 -30.21
N ASP A 21 18.19 2.71 -29.74
CA ASP A 21 18.59 1.74 -28.71
C ASP A 21 18.05 2.12 -27.31
N LEU A 22 17.94 3.41 -27.00
CA LEU A 22 17.26 3.92 -25.81
C LEU A 22 15.74 3.65 -25.83
N LYS A 23 15.08 3.81 -26.99
CA LYS A 23 13.67 3.42 -27.20
C LYS A 23 13.43 1.91 -27.06
N ARG A 24 14.38 1.07 -27.45
CA ARG A 24 14.27 -0.39 -27.27
C ARG A 24 14.49 -0.82 -25.83
N ARG A 25 15.39 -0.16 -25.10
CA ARG A 25 15.70 -0.48 -23.69
C ARG A 25 14.68 0.07 -22.70
N PHE A 26 14.00 1.15 -23.06
CA PHE A 26 12.94 1.77 -22.29
C PHE A 26 11.81 2.09 -23.25
N ASP A 27 10.67 1.43 -23.10
CA ASP A 27 9.45 1.85 -23.80
C ASP A 27 9.12 3.27 -23.31
N ILE A 28 9.50 4.28 -24.10
CA ILE A 28 9.41 5.69 -23.73
C ILE A 28 7.95 6.09 -23.54
N GLU A 29 6.99 5.46 -24.24
CA GLU A 29 5.57 5.67 -23.95
C GLU A 29 5.18 5.08 -22.60
N LYS A 30 5.66 3.86 -22.28
CA LYS A 30 5.40 3.22 -20.97
C LYS A 30 6.04 3.98 -19.82
N VAL A 31 7.31 4.37 -19.93
CA VAL A 31 8.01 5.23 -18.96
C VAL A 31 7.35 6.61 -18.88
N SER A 32 6.91 7.19 -20.00
CA SER A 32 6.15 8.45 -20.01
C SER A 32 4.70 8.27 -19.54
N ARG A 33 4.15 7.06 -19.36
CA ARG A 33 2.85 6.80 -18.70
C ARG A 33 3.02 6.55 -17.21
N ILE A 34 4.10 5.87 -16.81
CA ILE A 34 4.48 5.64 -15.41
C ILE A 34 4.95 6.97 -14.76
N MET A 35 5.84 7.70 -15.43
CA MET A 35 6.29 9.03 -15.03
C MET A 35 5.35 10.15 -15.50
N GLY A 36 4.52 9.86 -16.51
CA GLY A 36 3.41 10.72 -16.86
C GLY A 36 2.42 10.71 -15.74
N VAL A 37 2.44 11.79 -14.97
CA VAL A 37 1.26 12.31 -14.29
C VAL A 37 0.20 12.57 -15.37
N GLY A 38 -0.43 11.52 -15.88
CA GLY A 38 -1.69 11.59 -16.59
C GLY A 38 -2.62 12.21 -15.57
N ARG A 39 -2.74 13.54 -15.63
CA ARG A 39 -3.43 14.33 -14.61
C ARG A 39 -4.76 13.66 -14.38
N VAL A 40 -4.94 13.10 -13.19
CA VAL A 40 -6.26 12.75 -12.70
C VAL A 40 -7.05 14.04 -12.83
N LYS A 41 -7.91 14.12 -13.85
CA LYS A 41 -8.65 15.36 -14.14
C LYS A 41 -9.56 15.71 -12.97
N GLU A 42 -9.94 14.69 -12.19
CA GLU A 42 -10.80 14.77 -11.03
C GLU A 42 -10.58 13.56 -10.10
N PHE A 43 -10.34 13.82 -8.82
CA PHE A 43 -10.21 12.77 -7.81
C PHE A 43 -11.60 12.29 -7.39
N SER A 44 -11.85 10.98 -7.49
CA SER A 44 -13.17 10.40 -7.26
C SER A 44 -13.08 9.25 -6.27
N VAL A 45 -13.97 9.23 -5.29
CA VAL A 45 -14.08 8.17 -4.29
C VAL A 45 -15.54 7.73 -4.17
N TYR A 46 -15.78 6.45 -4.36
CA TYR A 46 -17.03 5.80 -4.04
C TYR A 46 -16.97 5.23 -2.62
N ILE A 47 -18.02 5.43 -1.84
CA ILE A 47 -18.21 4.85 -0.52
C ILE A 47 -19.65 4.36 -0.40
N GLU A 48 -19.84 3.11 0.02
CA GLU A 48 -21.15 2.50 0.24
C GLU A 48 -21.05 1.24 1.09
N ASN A 49 -22.19 0.78 1.62
CA ASN A 49 -22.32 -0.56 2.16
C ASN A 49 -21.76 -1.62 1.18
N SER A 50 -20.99 -2.58 1.68
CA SER A 50 -20.30 -3.60 0.88
C SER A 50 -21.21 -4.75 0.43
N LYS A 51 -22.51 -4.74 0.76
CA LYS A 51 -23.46 -5.80 0.37
C LYS A 51 -24.54 -5.27 -0.60
N PRO A 52 -24.87 -5.99 -1.69
CA PRO A 52 -24.17 -7.19 -2.20
C PRO A 52 -22.84 -6.83 -2.88
N LEU A 53 -21.77 -7.56 -2.51
CA LEU A 53 -20.37 -7.19 -2.81
C LEU A 53 -20.06 -7.02 -4.29
N ASN A 54 -20.43 -7.98 -5.13
CA ASN A 54 -20.15 -7.92 -6.57
C ASN A 54 -20.79 -6.69 -7.23
N GLN A 55 -22.03 -6.35 -6.86
CA GLN A 55 -22.71 -5.18 -7.39
C GLN A 55 -22.04 -3.90 -6.91
N LYS A 56 -21.81 -3.78 -5.60
CA LYS A 56 -21.24 -2.57 -4.98
C LYS A 56 -19.81 -2.31 -5.42
N LEU A 57 -19.04 -3.36 -5.67
CA LEU A 57 -17.72 -3.26 -6.26
C LEU A 57 -17.78 -2.79 -7.72
N ASN A 58 -18.70 -3.32 -8.54
CA ASN A 58 -18.91 -2.84 -9.91
C ASN A 58 -19.36 -1.37 -9.95
N ASP A 59 -20.28 -0.97 -9.06
CA ASP A 59 -20.75 0.42 -8.94
C ASP A 59 -19.59 1.36 -8.58
N GLY A 60 -18.76 0.98 -7.60
CA GLY A 60 -17.61 1.77 -7.17
C GLY A 60 -16.53 1.88 -8.24
N LEU A 61 -16.22 0.78 -8.92
CA LEU A 61 -15.32 0.79 -10.08
C LEU A 61 -15.89 1.67 -11.21
N GLY A 62 -17.19 1.57 -11.48
CA GLY A 62 -17.90 2.41 -12.45
C GLY A 62 -17.82 3.89 -12.13
N HIS A 63 -18.03 4.27 -10.86
CA HIS A 63 -17.96 5.65 -10.37
C HIS A 63 -16.58 6.29 -10.64
N ILE A 64 -15.51 5.52 -10.50
CA ILE A 64 -14.14 5.98 -10.78
C ILE A 64 -13.73 5.83 -12.25
N GLN A 65 -14.65 5.42 -13.12
CA GLN A 65 -14.42 5.20 -14.56
C GLN A 65 -13.25 4.25 -14.82
N TRP A 66 -13.15 3.17 -14.02
CA TRP A 66 -12.01 2.27 -14.00
C TRP A 66 -11.58 1.68 -15.36
N ARG A 67 -12.53 1.53 -16.30
CA ARG A 67 -12.22 1.07 -17.67
C ARG A 67 -11.36 2.04 -18.46
N GLN A 68 -11.31 3.32 -18.08
CA GLN A 68 -10.36 4.29 -18.65
C GLN A 68 -9.00 4.24 -17.95
N ILE A 69 -8.93 3.62 -16.77
CA ILE A 69 -7.72 3.48 -15.96
C ILE A 69 -6.98 2.19 -16.34
N ILE A 70 -7.68 1.07 -16.38
CA ILE A 70 -7.15 -0.25 -16.78
C ILE A 70 -7.58 -0.52 -18.21
N ARG A 71 -6.63 -0.79 -19.10
CA ARG A 71 -6.82 -1.17 -20.50
C ARG A 71 -6.80 -2.70 -20.68
N THR A 72 -7.26 -3.15 -21.84
CA THR A 72 -7.29 -4.58 -22.22
C THR A 72 -5.93 -5.22 -22.37
N ASP A 73 -4.91 -4.42 -22.64
CA ASP A 73 -3.53 -4.83 -22.84
C ASP A 73 -2.67 -4.68 -21.56
N ASP A 74 -3.21 -4.09 -20.48
CA ASP A 74 -2.44 -3.78 -19.27
C ASP A 74 -2.09 -5.02 -18.46
N HIS A 75 -0.84 -5.07 -17.98
CA HIS A 75 -0.44 -5.89 -16.85
C HIS A 75 -0.80 -5.20 -15.53
N VAL A 76 -1.71 -5.81 -14.78
CA VAL A 76 -2.23 -5.27 -13.51
C VAL A 76 -1.58 -5.93 -12.32
N PHE A 77 -0.97 -5.11 -11.46
CA PHE A 77 -0.51 -5.56 -10.15
C PHE A 77 -1.57 -5.33 -9.09
N LEU A 78 -1.82 -6.36 -8.29
CA LEU A 78 -2.78 -6.32 -7.19
C LEU A 78 -2.05 -6.49 -5.86
N LYS A 79 -2.11 -5.47 -4.99
CA LYS A 79 -1.49 -5.49 -3.67
C LYS A 79 -2.55 -5.60 -2.56
N PRO A 80 -2.90 -6.80 -2.08
CA PRO A 80 -3.68 -6.98 -0.86
C PRO A 80 -2.90 -6.51 0.38
N ASN A 81 -3.54 -6.54 1.54
CA ASN A 81 -2.91 -6.37 2.84
C ASN A 81 -2.99 -7.69 3.61
N PHE A 82 -1.91 -8.48 3.61
CA PHE A 82 -1.89 -9.69 4.43
C PHE A 82 -1.45 -9.40 5.86
N THR A 83 -0.28 -8.81 6.12
CA THR A 83 0.19 -8.47 7.50
C THR A 83 0.23 -9.65 8.52
N PHE A 84 -0.39 -10.79 8.22
CA PHE A 84 -0.55 -12.02 8.98
C PHE A 84 -0.51 -13.19 7.96
N PRO A 85 -0.10 -14.41 8.31
CA PRO A 85 -0.01 -15.53 7.36
C PRO A 85 -1.37 -16.09 6.90
N SER A 86 -2.46 -15.80 7.62
CA SER A 86 -3.81 -16.29 7.30
C SER A 86 -4.87 -15.20 7.52
N TYR A 87 -6.08 -15.44 7.03
CA TYR A 87 -7.17 -14.47 7.12
C TYR A 87 -7.53 -14.13 8.57
N ARG A 88 -7.61 -12.83 8.88
CA ARG A 88 -8.10 -12.31 10.16
C ARG A 88 -8.96 -11.06 9.94
N TYR A 89 -10.17 -11.07 10.51
CA TYR A 89 -11.11 -9.95 10.42
C TYR A 89 -10.48 -8.62 10.83
N GLY A 90 -10.58 -7.61 9.98
CA GLY A 90 -10.04 -6.26 10.20
C GLY A 90 -8.52 -6.14 10.08
N VAL A 91 -7.80 -7.26 10.06
CA VAL A 91 -6.33 -7.26 9.98
C VAL A 91 -5.88 -7.43 8.53
N THR A 92 -6.48 -8.39 7.81
CA THR A 92 -6.09 -8.78 6.45
C THR A 92 -7.25 -8.59 5.46
N THR A 93 -6.92 -8.39 4.18
CA THR A 93 -7.93 -8.21 3.12
C THR A 93 -8.85 -9.44 3.03
N SER A 94 -10.15 -9.20 2.93
CA SER A 94 -11.15 -10.27 2.88
C SER A 94 -11.01 -11.13 1.63
N PRO A 95 -10.97 -12.47 1.75
CA PRO A 95 -10.90 -13.37 0.60
C PRO A 95 -12.03 -13.15 -0.41
N CYS A 96 -13.25 -12.89 0.07
CA CYS A 96 -14.40 -12.63 -0.80
C CYS A 96 -14.26 -11.35 -1.64
N LEU A 97 -13.58 -10.31 -1.12
CA LEU A 97 -13.29 -9.10 -1.89
C LEU A 97 -12.24 -9.37 -2.97
N LEU A 98 -11.19 -10.14 -2.64
CA LEU A 98 -10.17 -10.52 -3.62
C LEU A 98 -10.78 -11.35 -4.75
N GLU A 99 -11.58 -12.36 -4.42
CA GLU A 99 -12.27 -13.20 -5.41
C GLU A 99 -13.20 -12.38 -6.32
N ALA A 100 -14.03 -11.50 -5.73
CA ALA A 100 -14.92 -10.61 -6.47
C ALA A 100 -14.15 -9.67 -7.42
N LEU A 101 -13.06 -9.08 -6.93
CA LEU A 101 -12.24 -8.16 -7.71
C LEU A 101 -11.53 -8.87 -8.86
N LEU A 102 -10.95 -10.04 -8.61
CA LEU A 102 -10.30 -10.85 -9.65
C LEU A 102 -11.27 -11.29 -10.75
N GLY A 103 -12.50 -11.67 -10.38
CA GLY A 103 -13.56 -11.98 -11.35
C GLY A 103 -13.91 -10.82 -12.27
N ILE A 104 -13.82 -9.58 -11.78
CA ILE A 104 -14.03 -8.37 -12.60
C ILE A 104 -12.78 -8.08 -13.46
N LEU A 105 -11.60 -8.07 -12.85
CA LEU A 105 -10.35 -7.68 -13.50
C LEU A 105 -9.92 -8.65 -14.61
N LYS A 106 -10.14 -9.97 -14.44
CA LYS A 106 -9.78 -10.99 -15.44
C LYS A 106 -10.43 -10.74 -16.81
N ASN A 107 -11.61 -10.10 -16.82
CA ASN A 107 -12.32 -9.75 -18.05
C ASN A 107 -11.88 -8.40 -18.64
N ARG A 108 -10.88 -7.75 -18.07
CA ARG A 108 -10.41 -6.43 -18.48
C ARG A 108 -8.91 -6.30 -18.64
N ALA A 109 -8.08 -6.97 -17.86
CA ALA A 109 -6.61 -6.91 -17.99
C ALA A 109 -6.09 -8.11 -18.81
N SER A 110 -4.95 -7.94 -19.47
CA SER A 110 -4.28 -9.03 -20.19
C SER A 110 -3.60 -10.00 -19.21
N GLU A 111 -2.99 -9.43 -18.17
CA GLU A 111 -2.27 -10.15 -17.12
C GLU A 111 -2.59 -9.53 -15.76
N ILE A 112 -2.68 -10.38 -14.73
CA ILE A 112 -2.87 -9.94 -13.35
C ILE A 112 -1.86 -10.68 -12.48
N THR A 113 -1.17 -9.95 -11.62
CA THR A 113 -0.23 -10.52 -10.66
C THR A 113 -0.54 -10.00 -9.26
N ILE A 114 -0.80 -10.92 -8.32
CA ILE A 114 -0.87 -10.60 -6.90
C ILE A 114 0.55 -10.46 -6.37
N ILE A 115 0.84 -9.37 -5.67
CA ILE A 115 2.17 -9.13 -5.13
C ILE A 115 2.13 -8.97 -3.61
N GLU A 116 3.14 -9.48 -2.92
CA GLU A 116 3.38 -9.26 -1.50
C GLU A 116 4.86 -9.53 -1.17
N SER A 117 5.38 -8.93 -0.10
CA SER A 117 6.70 -9.30 0.46
C SER A 117 6.55 -10.16 1.72
N ASN A 118 7.64 -10.82 2.11
CA ASN A 118 7.71 -11.57 3.36
C ASN A 118 7.24 -10.73 4.58
N GLY A 119 6.70 -11.43 5.58
CA GLY A 119 6.29 -10.87 6.86
C GLY A 119 7.45 -10.10 7.54
N GLY A 120 7.11 -9.00 8.21
CA GLY A 120 8.12 -8.13 8.83
C GLY A 120 8.93 -8.90 9.88
N ASN A 121 10.24 -8.67 9.94
CA ASN A 121 11.16 -9.38 10.81
C ASN A 121 11.28 -10.90 10.53
N ASN A 122 11.01 -11.34 9.30
CA ASN A 122 11.09 -12.75 8.89
C ASN A 122 10.15 -13.69 9.67
N VAL A 123 9.00 -13.20 10.12
CA VAL A 123 8.06 -14.06 10.88
C VAL A 123 7.35 -15.10 10.01
N PHE A 124 7.19 -14.84 8.71
CA PHE A 124 6.63 -15.75 7.70
C PHE A 124 7.01 -15.28 6.30
N THR A 125 6.95 -16.14 5.29
CA THR A 125 7.18 -15.79 3.88
C THR A 125 5.90 -15.34 3.17
N ALA A 126 6.02 -14.59 2.07
CA ALA A 126 4.84 -14.22 1.28
C ALA A 126 4.13 -15.49 0.76
N ASP A 127 4.86 -16.56 0.44
CA ASP A 127 4.29 -17.85 0.02
C ASP A 127 3.46 -18.53 1.11
N GLU A 128 3.87 -18.42 2.37
CA GLU A 128 3.05 -18.86 3.51
C GLU A 128 1.77 -18.04 3.60
N ALA A 129 1.86 -16.72 3.44
CA ALA A 129 0.68 -15.85 3.40
C ALA A 129 -0.24 -16.15 2.21
N PHE A 130 0.32 -16.41 1.03
CA PHE A 130 -0.43 -16.81 -0.16
C PHE A 130 -1.21 -18.09 0.09
N ARG A 131 -0.60 -19.11 0.68
CA ARG A 131 -1.29 -20.36 1.06
C ARG A 131 -2.40 -20.10 2.08
N GLY A 132 -2.12 -19.37 3.16
CA GLY A 132 -3.09 -19.12 4.23
C GLY A 132 -4.26 -18.21 3.82
N HIS A 133 -4.13 -17.47 2.71
CA HIS A 133 -5.22 -16.68 2.12
C HIS A 133 -5.86 -17.34 0.89
N GLY A 134 -5.48 -18.58 0.55
CA GLY A 134 -6.06 -19.32 -0.57
C GLY A 134 -5.67 -18.79 -1.96
N ILE A 135 -4.59 -18.00 -2.07
CA ILE A 135 -4.11 -17.43 -3.33
C ILE A 135 -3.79 -18.50 -4.39
N PRO A 136 -3.17 -19.65 -4.08
CA PRO A 136 -2.96 -20.70 -5.10
C PRO A 136 -4.25 -21.18 -5.78
N LYS A 137 -5.37 -21.22 -5.05
CA LYS A 137 -6.68 -21.56 -5.62
C LYS A 137 -7.13 -20.47 -6.60
N LEU A 138 -7.03 -19.21 -6.19
CA LEU A 138 -7.40 -18.06 -7.03
C LEU A 138 -6.49 -17.97 -8.27
N CYS A 139 -5.18 -18.23 -8.15
CA CYS A 139 -4.25 -18.32 -9.27
C CYS A 139 -4.72 -19.34 -10.31
N LYS A 140 -5.09 -20.55 -9.87
CA LYS A 140 -5.60 -21.60 -10.76
C LYS A 140 -6.94 -21.24 -11.41
N GLU A 141 -7.87 -20.69 -10.62
CA GLU A 141 -9.23 -20.37 -11.06
C GLU A 141 -9.26 -19.19 -12.04
N PHE A 142 -8.50 -18.14 -11.73
CA PHE A 142 -8.44 -16.93 -12.54
C PHE A 142 -7.31 -16.96 -13.57
N GLY A 143 -6.39 -17.92 -13.55
CA GLY A 143 -5.26 -17.97 -14.48
C GLY A 143 -4.34 -16.75 -14.30
N ILE A 144 -4.02 -16.45 -13.04
CA ILE A 144 -3.23 -15.28 -12.62
C ILE A 144 -2.01 -15.76 -11.84
N ASP A 145 -1.00 -14.90 -11.70
CA ASP A 145 0.21 -15.19 -10.95
C ASP A 145 0.23 -14.53 -9.57
N ALA A 146 1.08 -15.05 -8.70
CA ALA A 146 1.41 -14.44 -7.42
C ALA A 146 2.93 -14.38 -7.26
N VAL A 147 3.47 -13.23 -6.87
CA VAL A 147 4.90 -12.98 -6.78
C VAL A 147 5.29 -12.53 -5.38
N ASN A 148 6.24 -13.26 -4.79
CA ASN A 148 6.94 -12.85 -3.59
C ASN A 148 8.03 -11.82 -3.93
N LEU A 149 7.78 -10.55 -3.61
CA LEU A 149 8.69 -9.44 -3.90
C LEU A 149 10.02 -9.54 -3.12
N SER A 150 10.07 -10.33 -2.04
CA SER A 150 11.29 -10.55 -1.27
C SER A 150 12.31 -11.44 -2.02
N ASP A 151 11.84 -12.27 -2.95
CA ASP A 151 12.71 -13.14 -3.77
C ASP A 151 13.18 -12.44 -5.05
N CYS A 152 12.64 -11.26 -5.33
CA CYS A 152 12.97 -10.49 -6.52
C CYS A 152 14.24 -9.66 -6.33
N PRO A 153 15.08 -9.51 -7.38
CA PRO A 153 16.18 -8.56 -7.36
C PRO A 153 15.66 -7.14 -7.06
N SER A 154 16.28 -6.47 -6.09
CA SER A 154 15.91 -5.11 -5.70
C SER A 154 16.92 -4.07 -6.17
N THR A 155 16.47 -2.82 -6.22
CA THR A 155 17.30 -1.63 -6.44
C THR A 155 16.91 -0.55 -5.43
N LYS A 156 17.80 0.41 -5.23
CA LYS A 156 17.55 1.58 -4.37
C LYS A 156 17.02 2.73 -5.22
N ALA A 157 15.85 3.21 -4.88
CA ALA A 157 15.29 4.43 -5.44
C ALA A 157 15.48 5.57 -4.44
N LYS A 158 16.00 6.70 -4.92
CA LYS A 158 16.32 7.87 -4.08
C LYS A 158 15.72 9.11 -4.71
N ASP A 159 15.02 9.90 -3.91
CA ASP A 159 14.41 11.15 -4.36
C ASP A 159 14.33 12.16 -3.21
N LYS A 160 14.12 13.43 -3.55
CA LYS A 160 13.90 14.50 -2.60
C LYS A 160 12.39 14.62 -2.32
N ILE A 161 12.02 14.45 -1.05
CA ILE A 161 10.67 14.62 -0.52
C ILE A 161 10.71 15.79 0.48
N GLY A 162 10.04 16.88 0.13
CA GLY A 162 10.17 18.17 0.80
C GLY A 162 11.63 18.64 0.83
N SER A 163 12.17 18.82 2.04
CA SER A 163 13.56 19.26 2.24
C SER A 163 14.57 18.12 2.43
N ARG A 164 14.13 16.85 2.46
CA ARG A 164 15.00 15.70 2.71
C ARG A 164 15.10 14.78 1.51
N THR A 165 16.30 14.26 1.28
CA THR A 165 16.51 13.15 0.35
C THR A 165 16.31 11.84 1.09
N VAL A 166 15.41 11.00 0.60
CA VAL A 166 15.12 9.68 1.18
C VAL A 166 15.38 8.59 0.16
N GLU A 167 15.64 7.39 0.66
CA GLU A 167 15.94 6.20 -0.14
C GLU A 167 15.05 5.04 0.31
N VAL A 168 14.56 4.26 -0.66
CA VAL A 168 13.78 3.04 -0.45
C VAL A 168 14.24 1.94 -1.38
N SER A 169 14.20 0.69 -0.93
CA SER A 169 14.40 -0.46 -1.80
C SER A 169 13.10 -0.86 -2.48
N VAL A 170 13.16 -1.11 -3.78
CA VAL A 170 12.02 -1.55 -4.61
C VAL A 170 12.46 -2.68 -5.54
N PRO A 171 11.54 -3.54 -6.01
CA PRO A 171 11.84 -4.54 -7.04
C PRO A 171 12.38 -3.87 -8.32
N ARG A 172 13.41 -4.46 -8.93
CA ARG A 172 14.10 -3.90 -10.11
C ARG A 172 13.18 -3.74 -11.33
N PHE A 173 12.23 -4.64 -11.50
CA PHE A 173 11.32 -4.66 -12.65
C PHE A 173 10.20 -3.61 -12.58
N LEU A 174 10.02 -2.95 -11.43
CA LEU A 174 8.93 -1.99 -11.19
C LEU A 174 8.68 -1.01 -12.36
N PRO A 175 9.71 -0.38 -12.98
CA PRO A 175 9.48 0.61 -14.04
C PRO A 175 9.11 0.03 -15.41
N ASN A 176 9.29 -1.28 -15.63
CA ASN A 176 9.24 -1.86 -16.97
C ASN A 176 8.07 -2.82 -17.18
N GLU A 177 7.57 -3.43 -16.11
CA GLU A 177 6.61 -4.54 -16.22
C GLU A 177 5.18 -4.13 -15.85
N VAL A 178 4.99 -3.16 -14.95
CA VAL A 178 3.65 -2.80 -14.44
C VAL A 178 3.00 -1.68 -15.26
N ASP A 179 1.80 -1.93 -15.82
CA ASP A 179 1.00 -0.90 -16.49
C ASP A 179 0.01 -0.23 -15.54
N CYS A 180 -0.58 -0.99 -14.60
CA CYS A 180 -1.47 -0.44 -13.59
C CYS A 180 -1.32 -1.12 -12.22
N PHE A 181 -1.24 -0.32 -11.16
CA PHE A 181 -1.19 -0.80 -9.78
C PHE A 181 -2.51 -0.57 -9.04
N VAL A 182 -3.09 -1.65 -8.50
CA VAL A 182 -4.31 -1.67 -7.69
C VAL A 182 -3.97 -2.04 -6.24
N CYS A 183 -4.22 -1.11 -5.31
CA CYS A 183 -3.98 -1.31 -3.88
C CYS A 183 -5.26 -1.70 -3.16
N VAL A 184 -5.26 -2.79 -2.38
CA VAL A 184 -6.45 -3.30 -1.67
C VAL A 184 -6.20 -3.37 -0.14
N PRO A 185 -6.06 -2.22 0.54
CA PRO A 185 -5.80 -2.18 1.98
C PRO A 185 -7.05 -2.51 2.81
N VAL A 186 -6.87 -2.60 4.13
CA VAL A 186 -7.98 -2.71 5.11
C VAL A 186 -8.14 -1.39 5.87
N LEU A 187 -9.37 -1.03 6.22
CA LEU A 187 -9.71 0.11 7.06
C LEU A 187 -9.25 -0.13 8.51
N LYS A 188 -8.01 0.22 8.85
CA LYS A 188 -7.44 -0.10 10.17
C LYS A 188 -6.57 0.97 10.79
N VAL A 189 -6.65 1.06 12.11
CA VAL A 189 -5.74 1.82 12.96
C VAL A 189 -4.32 1.24 12.86
N HIS A 190 -3.30 2.07 13.12
CA HIS A 190 -1.92 1.63 13.18
C HIS A 190 -1.17 2.37 14.29
N ALA A 191 -0.65 1.64 15.29
CA ALA A 191 0.01 2.21 16.47
C ALA A 191 1.14 3.21 16.13
N MET A 192 1.94 2.95 15.09
CA MET A 192 3.01 3.87 14.67
C MET A 192 2.54 5.06 13.82
N THR A 193 1.68 4.84 12.81
CA THR A 193 1.34 5.84 11.78
C THR A 193 -0.10 6.39 11.89
N LEU A 194 -0.79 6.11 13.00
CA LEU A 194 -2.20 6.40 13.27
C LEU A 194 -3.17 5.52 12.47
N VAL A 195 -2.99 5.41 11.15
CA VAL A 195 -3.76 4.52 10.27
C VAL A 195 -2.85 3.69 9.36
N SER A 196 -3.37 2.58 8.82
CA SER A 196 -2.70 1.82 7.76
C SER A 196 -3.15 2.30 6.37
N LEU A 197 -4.35 1.89 5.93
CA LEU A 197 -4.92 2.26 4.62
C LEU A 197 -3.96 2.02 3.45
N GLY A 198 -4.15 2.71 2.32
CA GLY A 198 -3.51 2.44 1.05
C GLY A 198 -2.04 2.85 1.00
N ILE A 199 -1.67 4.04 1.46
CA ILE A 199 -0.29 4.53 1.44
C ILE A 199 0.60 3.61 2.29
N LYS A 200 0.17 3.27 3.53
CA LYS A 200 0.97 2.37 4.38
C LYS A 200 1.05 0.96 3.83
N ASN A 201 0.04 0.49 3.10
CA ASN A 201 0.04 -0.83 2.48
C ASN A 201 1.20 -1.01 1.49
N LEU A 202 1.66 0.08 0.85
CA LEU A 202 2.83 0.07 -0.04
C LEU A 202 4.15 -0.24 0.69
N TRP A 203 4.20 -0.08 2.01
CA TRP A 203 5.35 -0.55 2.81
C TRP A 203 5.50 -2.08 2.74
N GLY A 204 4.40 -2.79 2.48
CA GLY A 204 4.42 -4.23 2.20
C GLY A 204 5.11 -4.58 0.88
N CYS A 205 5.33 -3.62 -0.01
CA CYS A 205 6.11 -3.83 -1.24
C CYS A 205 7.62 -3.69 -1.04
N HIS A 206 8.08 -3.40 0.18
CA HIS A 206 9.51 -3.34 0.48
C HIS A 206 10.09 -4.76 0.44
N PRO A 207 11.12 -5.04 -0.39
CA PRO A 207 11.59 -6.40 -0.62
C PRO A 207 12.32 -6.97 0.61
N ASN A 208 12.99 -6.13 1.40
CA ASN A 208 13.68 -6.58 2.61
C ASN A 208 12.68 -6.84 3.77
N PRO A 209 12.56 -8.07 4.29
CA PRO A 209 11.70 -8.39 5.43
C PRO A 209 12.11 -7.73 6.74
N MET A 210 13.39 -7.37 6.92
CA MET A 210 13.88 -6.56 8.04
C MET A 210 13.57 -5.07 7.84
N ARG A 211 12.37 -4.76 7.33
CA ARG A 211 11.91 -3.39 7.04
C ARG A 211 11.83 -2.49 8.29
N CYS A 212 11.78 -3.07 9.49
CA CYS A 212 11.90 -2.35 10.77
C CYS A 212 13.13 -1.41 10.79
N LEU A 213 14.25 -1.84 10.20
CA LEU A 213 15.50 -1.10 10.13
C LEU A 213 15.41 0.21 9.35
N TYR A 214 14.43 0.34 8.46
CA TYR A 214 14.31 1.46 7.52
C TYR A 214 13.17 2.42 7.84
N HIS A 215 12.62 2.40 9.07
CA HIS A 215 11.50 3.26 9.47
C HIS A 215 11.87 4.72 9.76
N GLU A 216 13.16 5.07 9.76
CA GLU A 216 13.55 6.48 9.79
C GLU A 216 12.91 7.23 8.61
N ASP A 217 12.35 8.41 8.89
CA ASP A 217 11.64 9.22 7.90
C ASP A 217 10.54 8.43 7.13
N ILE A 218 9.87 7.46 7.80
CA ILE A 218 8.87 6.57 7.18
C ILE A 218 7.81 7.33 6.38
N ASP A 219 7.31 8.46 6.87
CA ASP A 219 6.28 9.25 6.17
C ASP A 219 6.76 9.74 4.80
N LYS A 220 8.03 10.16 4.69
CA LYS A 220 8.64 10.59 3.42
C LYS A 220 8.95 9.40 2.51
N LYS A 221 9.44 8.30 3.08
CA LYS A 221 9.67 7.05 2.34
C LYS A 221 8.38 6.48 1.76
N LEU A 222 7.26 6.60 2.49
CA LEU A 222 5.94 6.23 2.00
C LEU A 222 5.46 7.13 0.87
N ALA A 223 5.71 8.44 0.93
CA ALA A 223 5.44 9.34 -0.18
C ALA A 223 6.28 8.97 -1.42
N LEU A 224 7.57 8.66 -1.25
CA LEU A 224 8.40 8.16 -2.34
C LEU A 224 7.87 6.84 -2.92
N LEU A 225 7.51 5.86 -2.10
CA LEU A 225 6.88 4.63 -2.57
C LEU A 225 5.56 4.88 -3.30
N THR A 226 4.75 5.82 -2.81
CA THR A 226 3.50 6.22 -3.48
C THR A 226 3.77 6.82 -4.85
N LYS A 227 4.82 7.63 -4.99
CA LYS A 227 5.26 8.19 -6.28
C LYS A 227 5.76 7.11 -7.24
N LEU A 228 6.50 6.13 -6.75
CA LEU A 228 7.09 5.05 -7.56
C LEU A 228 6.04 4.01 -8.01
N TRP A 229 5.20 3.54 -7.09
CA TRP A 229 4.18 2.54 -7.39
C TRP A 229 2.91 3.14 -8.02
N ASN A 230 2.65 4.42 -7.77
CA ASN A 230 1.53 5.20 -8.32
C ASN A 230 0.20 4.42 -8.37
N PRO A 231 -0.37 3.98 -7.22
CA PRO A 231 -1.61 3.22 -7.21
C PRO A 231 -2.74 3.98 -7.93
N ARG A 232 -3.16 3.44 -9.07
CA ARG A 232 -4.17 4.04 -9.95
C ARG A 232 -5.58 3.77 -9.45
N ILE A 233 -5.76 2.69 -8.69
CA ILE A 233 -6.99 2.34 -8.02
C ILE A 233 -6.65 1.93 -6.58
N CYS A 234 -7.42 2.41 -5.62
CA CYS A 234 -7.34 1.98 -4.23
C CYS A 234 -8.73 1.51 -3.77
N ILE A 235 -8.81 0.28 -3.25
CA ILE A 235 -10.04 -0.34 -2.76
C ILE A 235 -9.83 -0.66 -1.28
N ILE A 236 -10.31 0.20 -0.39
CA ILE A 236 -10.21 -0.04 1.05
C ILE A 236 -11.33 -1.01 1.45
N ASP A 237 -10.93 -2.19 1.91
CA ASP A 237 -11.80 -3.17 2.53
C ASP A 237 -12.22 -2.68 3.92
N GLY A 238 -13.49 -2.31 4.04
CA GLY A 238 -14.14 -2.00 5.31
C GLY A 238 -15.23 -3.02 5.63
N THR A 239 -15.19 -4.24 5.09
CA THR A 239 -16.14 -5.29 5.50
C THR A 239 -16.00 -5.53 7.00
N TYR A 240 -14.75 -5.75 7.42
CA TYR A 240 -14.30 -5.61 8.80
C TYR A 240 -13.16 -4.59 8.83
N ALA A 241 -13.27 -3.63 9.74
CA ALA A 241 -12.22 -2.69 10.09
C ALA A 241 -11.50 -3.13 11.37
N LEU A 242 -10.41 -2.48 11.74
CA LEU A 242 -9.69 -2.77 13.00
C LEU A 242 -9.46 -1.50 13.81
N ASP A 243 -10.04 -1.50 15.00
CA ASP A 243 -10.02 -0.42 15.97
C ASP A 243 -9.02 -0.71 17.11
N GLY A 244 -8.44 0.34 17.71
CA GLY A 244 -7.58 0.24 18.88
C GLY A 244 -6.08 0.15 18.55
N HIS A 245 -5.53 -1.06 18.59
CA HIS A 245 -4.08 -1.33 18.65
C HIS A 245 -3.51 -1.95 17.37
N GLY A 246 -4.01 -1.53 16.20
CA GLY A 246 -3.50 -2.06 14.93
C GLY A 246 -1.98 -1.90 14.77
N PRO A 247 -1.33 -2.63 13.86
CA PRO A 247 -1.93 -3.14 12.63
C PRO A 247 -2.26 -4.64 12.63
N MET A 248 -1.85 -5.38 13.67
CA MET A 248 -2.06 -6.83 13.84
C MET A 248 -3.04 -7.16 14.96
N PHE A 249 -3.11 -6.29 15.98
CA PHE A 249 -3.92 -6.46 17.17
C PHE A 249 -5.00 -5.38 17.22
N GLY A 250 -6.04 -5.59 18.01
CA GLY A 250 -7.15 -4.64 18.14
C GLY A 250 -8.51 -5.32 18.10
N GLN A 251 -9.55 -4.52 18.02
CA GLN A 251 -10.93 -4.96 18.00
C GLN A 251 -11.46 -4.92 16.57
N PRO A 252 -11.76 -6.08 15.95
CA PRO A 252 -12.42 -6.12 14.65
C PRO A 252 -13.80 -5.46 14.76
N VAL A 253 -14.13 -4.60 13.81
CA VAL A 253 -15.40 -3.89 13.74
C VAL A 253 -16.05 -4.20 12.41
N GLU A 254 -17.19 -4.86 12.41
CA GLU A 254 -17.99 -5.04 11.19
C GLU A 254 -18.55 -3.67 10.77
N MET A 255 -17.97 -3.09 9.71
CA MET A 255 -18.40 -1.81 9.15
C MET A 255 -19.27 -2.04 7.90
N ASN A 256 -19.20 -3.23 7.28
CA ASN A 256 -19.88 -3.56 6.03
C ASN A 256 -19.70 -2.45 4.98
N LEU A 257 -18.48 -1.96 4.82
CA LEU A 257 -18.16 -0.77 4.03
C LEU A 257 -17.19 -1.12 2.91
N LEU A 258 -17.37 -0.49 1.75
CA LEU A 258 -16.43 -0.54 0.65
C LEU A 258 -16.10 0.89 0.22
N ILE A 259 -14.80 1.20 0.11
CA ILE A 259 -14.33 2.48 -0.43
C ILE A 259 -13.49 2.19 -1.68
N VAL A 260 -13.84 2.79 -2.81
CA VAL A 260 -13.16 2.61 -4.10
C VAL A 260 -12.78 3.97 -4.66
N GLY A 261 -11.48 4.24 -4.83
CA GLY A 261 -10.99 5.51 -5.35
C GLY A 261 -10.00 5.38 -6.49
N ASN A 262 -9.89 6.41 -7.33
CA ASN A 262 -8.89 6.51 -8.41
C ASN A 262 -7.55 7.12 -7.98
N ASN A 263 -7.37 7.34 -6.67
CA ASN A 263 -6.14 7.88 -6.10
C ASN A 263 -6.02 7.43 -4.65
N VAL A 264 -4.83 6.99 -4.26
CA VAL A 264 -4.58 6.44 -2.92
C VAL A 264 -4.66 7.52 -1.83
N VAL A 265 -4.17 8.74 -2.07
CA VAL A 265 -4.24 9.82 -1.07
C VAL A 265 -5.69 10.26 -0.84
N ALA A 266 -6.48 10.37 -1.91
CA ALA A 266 -7.91 10.67 -1.81
C ALA A 266 -8.67 9.58 -1.03
N SER A 267 -8.39 8.30 -1.34
CA SER A 267 -9.01 7.16 -0.66
C SER A 267 -8.64 7.11 0.81
N ASP A 268 -7.37 7.30 1.14
CA ASP A 268 -6.87 7.34 2.52
C ASP A 268 -7.46 8.53 3.30
N SER A 269 -7.65 9.69 2.66
CA SER A 269 -8.24 10.86 3.31
C SER A 269 -9.71 10.65 3.66
N VAL A 270 -10.48 10.03 2.77
CA VAL A 270 -11.87 9.62 3.04
C VAL A 270 -11.90 8.52 4.10
N GLY A 271 -11.06 7.48 3.97
CA GLY A 271 -10.98 6.36 4.92
C GLY A 271 -10.63 6.83 6.34
N ALA A 272 -9.63 7.70 6.48
CA ALA A 272 -9.26 8.29 7.77
C ALA A 272 -10.41 9.08 8.39
N SER A 273 -11.10 9.90 7.58
CA SER A 273 -12.24 10.70 8.05
C SER A 273 -13.41 9.83 8.50
N VAL A 274 -13.68 8.73 7.81
CA VAL A 274 -14.68 7.71 8.20
C VAL A 274 -14.33 7.05 9.53
N MET A 275 -13.05 6.88 9.84
CA MET A 275 -12.59 6.36 11.13
C MET A 275 -12.58 7.43 12.25
N GLY A 276 -12.99 8.67 11.95
CA GLY A 276 -12.99 9.78 12.91
C GLY A 276 -11.62 10.45 13.10
N PHE A 277 -10.64 10.20 12.21
CA PHE A 277 -9.34 10.86 12.24
C PHE A 277 -9.29 12.00 11.20
N ASP A 278 -8.73 13.15 11.59
CA ASP A 278 -8.43 14.21 10.64
C ASP A 278 -7.22 13.81 9.77
N PRO A 279 -7.38 13.70 8.43
CA PRO A 279 -6.28 13.33 7.54
C PRO A 279 -5.09 14.27 7.63
N HIS A 280 -5.27 15.56 7.97
CA HIS A 280 -4.17 16.53 8.11
C HIS A 280 -3.22 16.19 9.27
N HIS A 281 -3.70 15.46 10.28
CA HIS A 281 -2.88 15.00 11.40
C HIS A 281 -2.17 13.67 11.12
N ILE A 282 -2.48 13.01 10.00
CA ILE A 282 -1.82 11.77 9.58
C ILE A 282 -0.63 12.11 8.68
N LYS A 283 0.57 12.02 9.25
CA LYS A 283 1.81 12.53 8.65
C LYS A 283 2.07 12.01 7.23
N HIS A 284 1.94 10.70 6.99
CA HIS A 284 2.20 10.13 5.66
C HIS A 284 1.17 10.55 4.60
N ILE A 285 -0.11 10.76 4.97
CA ILE A 285 -1.12 11.33 4.05
C ILE A 285 -0.78 12.79 3.74
N ARG A 286 -0.47 13.58 4.77
CA ARG A 286 -0.07 14.98 4.62
C ARG A 286 1.16 15.14 3.73
N VAL A 287 2.23 14.39 3.99
CA VAL A 287 3.46 14.44 3.18
C VAL A 287 3.18 14.04 1.73
N ALA A 288 2.39 12.99 1.49
CA ALA A 288 2.02 12.60 0.13
C ALA A 288 1.22 13.69 -0.61
N SER A 289 0.33 14.40 0.09
CA SER A 289 -0.43 15.51 -0.48
C SER A 289 0.44 16.75 -0.75
N GLU A 290 1.38 17.08 0.15
CA GLU A 290 2.38 18.13 -0.05
C GLU A 290 3.26 17.87 -1.29
N GLU A 291 3.55 16.60 -1.59
CA GLU A 291 4.22 16.14 -2.80
C GLU A 291 3.31 16.07 -4.04
N LYS A 292 2.06 16.57 -3.93
CA LYS A 292 1.07 16.62 -5.02
C LYS A 292 0.68 15.24 -5.58
N LEU A 293 0.80 14.19 -4.76
CA LEU A 293 0.42 12.83 -5.15
C LEU A 293 -1.11 12.60 -5.05
N GLY A 294 -1.83 13.51 -4.40
CA GLY A 294 -3.29 13.53 -4.35
C GLY A 294 -3.84 14.50 -3.28
N PRO A 295 -5.16 14.67 -3.22
CA PRO A 295 -5.79 15.64 -2.34
C PRO A 295 -5.96 15.07 -0.93
N ILE A 296 -5.69 15.91 0.06
CA ILE A 296 -5.99 15.64 1.47
C ILE A 296 -7.32 16.27 1.91
N ASP A 297 -7.73 17.36 1.26
CA ASP A 297 -8.99 18.03 1.53
C ASP A 297 -10.14 17.31 0.80
N LEU A 298 -11.10 16.81 1.57
CA LEU A 298 -12.26 16.09 1.05
C LEU A 298 -13.14 16.95 0.13
N ARG A 299 -13.08 18.29 0.23
CA ARG A 299 -13.79 19.19 -0.70
C ARG A 299 -13.23 19.15 -2.12
N SER A 300 -11.99 18.68 -2.28
CA SER A 300 -11.34 18.49 -3.58
C SER A 300 -11.57 17.09 -4.16
N ILE A 301 -12.39 16.27 -3.50
CA ILE A 301 -12.69 14.89 -3.87
C ILE A 301 -14.17 14.80 -4.22
N ARG A 302 -14.47 14.29 -5.41
CA ARG A 302 -15.85 13.92 -5.76
C ARG A 302 -16.20 12.62 -5.05
N VAL A 303 -17.04 12.71 -4.03
CA VAL A 303 -17.60 11.56 -3.32
C VAL A 303 -19.02 11.30 -3.81
N ASN A 304 -19.39 10.05 -4.05
CA ASN A 304 -20.73 9.66 -4.55
C ASN A 304 -21.88 10.02 -3.58
N THR A 305 -21.59 10.16 -2.29
CA THR A 305 -22.58 10.41 -1.23
C THR A 305 -21.92 11.13 -0.05
N ASP A 306 -22.71 11.50 0.97
CA ASP A 306 -22.18 12.05 2.21
C ASP A 306 -21.51 10.96 3.05
N TRP A 307 -20.18 10.95 3.03
CA TRP A 307 -19.35 9.97 3.74
C TRP A 307 -19.57 9.96 5.26
N ARG A 308 -20.08 11.06 5.85
CA ARG A 308 -20.32 11.17 7.30
C ARG A 308 -21.30 10.13 7.82
N ARG A 309 -22.18 9.61 6.95
CA ARG A 309 -23.15 8.54 7.27
C ARG A 309 -22.50 7.22 7.66
N PHE A 310 -21.25 7.01 7.23
CA PHE A 310 -20.47 5.82 7.54
C PHE A 310 -19.46 6.06 8.67
N CYS A 311 -19.41 7.27 9.21
CA CYS A 311 -18.42 7.66 10.21
C CYS A 311 -18.63 6.88 11.50
N ARG A 312 -17.53 6.33 12.02
CA ARG A 312 -17.46 5.76 13.35
C ARG A 312 -16.17 6.26 13.98
N VAL A 313 -16.22 6.66 15.24
CA VAL A 313 -15.05 7.14 15.97
C VAL A 313 -14.23 5.94 16.42
N PHE A 314 -13.05 5.76 15.84
CA PHE A 314 -12.12 4.72 16.23
C PHE A 314 -11.25 5.24 17.37
N SER A 315 -10.93 4.33 18.29
CA SER A 315 -9.94 4.55 19.33
C SER A 315 -8.52 4.32 18.80
N PHE A 316 -7.61 5.21 19.17
CA PHE A 316 -6.18 5.01 18.94
C PHE A 316 -5.52 4.61 20.24
N LYS A 317 -4.95 3.40 20.31
CA LYS A 317 -4.27 2.88 21.49
C LYS A 317 -2.84 2.52 21.17
N ARG A 318 -1.92 2.89 22.08
CA ARG A 318 -0.52 2.47 22.08
C ARG A 318 -0.22 1.75 23.39
N THR A 319 0.53 0.66 23.31
CA THR A 319 1.09 -0.01 24.49
C THR A 319 2.42 0.63 24.89
N PRO A 320 2.91 0.40 26.11
CA PRO A 320 4.25 0.83 26.51
C PRO A 320 5.34 0.38 25.52
N LEU A 321 5.17 -0.82 24.95
CA LEU A 321 6.10 -1.36 23.95
C LEU A 321 6.10 -0.55 22.64
N ASP A 322 4.97 -0.02 22.21
CA ASP A 322 4.93 0.87 21.03
C ASP A 322 5.71 2.15 21.28
N TYR A 323 5.55 2.75 22.47
CA TYR A 323 6.30 3.96 22.83
C TYR A 323 7.81 3.72 22.84
N LEU A 324 8.25 2.56 23.34
CA LEU A 324 9.65 2.15 23.26
C LEU A 324 10.09 1.91 21.81
N SER A 325 9.22 1.31 21.00
CA SER A 325 9.49 1.02 19.60
C SER A 325 9.58 2.27 18.72
N LEU A 326 9.01 3.41 19.14
CA LEU A 326 9.16 4.69 18.43
C LEU A 326 10.60 5.23 18.49
N VAL A 327 11.39 4.86 19.51
CA VAL A 327 12.77 5.34 19.66
C VAL A 327 13.67 4.92 18.49
N PRO A 328 13.78 3.62 18.11
CA PRO A 328 14.55 3.22 16.93
C PRO A 328 13.97 3.75 15.61
N PHE A 329 12.70 4.16 15.56
CA PHE A 329 12.10 4.72 14.34
C PHE A 329 12.66 6.10 13.98
N HIS A 330 13.42 6.74 14.87
CA HIS A 330 14.08 8.02 14.60
C HIS A 330 15.53 7.87 14.11
N SER A 331 16.09 6.65 14.08
CA SER A 331 17.48 6.42 13.67
C SER A 331 17.71 5.00 13.16
N GLU A 332 18.12 4.87 11.90
CA GLU A 332 18.55 3.57 11.34
C GLU A 332 19.75 2.99 12.11
N LEU A 333 20.66 3.83 12.63
CA LEU A 333 21.77 3.36 13.46
C LEU A 333 21.26 2.71 14.76
N LEU A 334 20.34 3.36 15.48
CA LEU A 334 19.75 2.77 16.69
C LEU A 334 18.95 1.50 16.36
N ALA A 335 18.19 1.51 15.26
CA ALA A 335 17.48 0.32 14.80
C ALA A 335 18.46 -0.83 14.54
N LYS A 336 19.58 -0.59 13.84
CA LYS A 336 20.61 -1.60 13.60
C LYS A 336 21.26 -2.08 14.91
N ILE A 337 21.54 -1.18 15.85
CA ILE A 337 22.07 -1.57 17.17
C ILE A 337 21.08 -2.42 17.94
N ILE A 338 19.78 -2.14 17.88
CA ILE A 338 18.77 -2.90 18.63
C ILE A 338 18.47 -4.26 17.98
N PHE A 339 18.36 -4.29 16.65
CA PHE A 339 17.88 -5.47 15.92
C PHE A 339 18.98 -6.37 15.37
N ASN A 340 20.21 -5.88 15.18
CA ASN A 340 21.34 -6.67 14.64
C ASN A 340 22.46 -6.90 15.66
N SER A 341 22.30 -6.50 16.93
CA SER A 341 23.32 -6.67 17.97
C SER A 341 23.30 -8.06 18.62
N PRO A 342 24.43 -8.55 19.15
CA PRO A 342 24.46 -9.75 20.00
C PRO A 342 23.50 -9.69 21.20
N PHE A 343 23.11 -8.49 21.65
CA PHE A 343 22.16 -8.28 22.75
C PHE A 343 20.69 -8.47 22.35
N THR A 344 20.39 -8.71 21.07
CA THR A 344 19.02 -8.85 20.56
C THR A 344 18.23 -9.94 21.29
N SER A 345 18.88 -11.04 21.71
CA SER A 345 18.26 -12.11 22.49
C SER A 345 17.81 -11.65 23.89
N GLY A 346 18.65 -10.85 24.57
CA GLY A 346 18.31 -10.23 25.85
C GLY A 346 17.22 -9.18 25.74
N ILE A 347 17.26 -8.36 24.69
CA ILE A 347 16.21 -7.36 24.39
C ILE A 347 14.88 -8.06 24.10
N ARG A 348 14.87 -9.12 23.29
CA ARG A 348 13.66 -9.92 23.01
C ARG A 348 13.05 -10.47 24.31
N ARG A 349 13.88 -11.00 25.20
CA ARG A 349 13.42 -11.53 26.51
C ARG A 349 12.80 -10.44 27.38
N MET A 350 13.35 -9.22 27.37
CA MET A 350 12.74 -8.07 28.07
C MET A 350 11.44 -7.61 27.42
N VAL A 351 11.39 -7.56 26.09
CA VAL A 351 10.19 -7.22 25.32
C VAL A 351 9.06 -8.19 25.66
N ASP A 352 9.33 -9.50 25.72
CA ASP A 352 8.31 -10.50 26.05
C ASP A 352 7.78 -10.37 27.49
N ILE A 353 8.55 -9.82 28.43
CA ILE A 353 8.06 -9.49 29.77
C ILE A 353 7.08 -8.31 29.70
N ILE A 354 7.40 -7.29 28.90
CA ILE A 354 6.62 -6.04 28.78
C ILE A 354 5.31 -6.23 28.00
N ARG A 355 5.25 -7.22 27.10
CA ARG A 355 4.03 -7.52 26.33
C ARG A 355 2.83 -7.77 27.23
N THR A 356 1.71 -7.16 26.86
CA THR A 356 0.40 -7.36 27.47
C THR A 356 -0.09 -8.80 27.27
N SER A 357 -1.08 -9.21 28.07
CA SER A 357 -1.69 -10.54 27.98
C SER A 357 -2.28 -10.81 26.59
N ASP A 358 -2.98 -9.81 26.04
CA ASP A 358 -3.61 -9.86 24.72
C ASP A 358 -2.56 -10.06 23.61
N GLU A 359 -1.44 -9.31 23.65
CA GLU A 359 -0.32 -9.48 22.70
C GLU A 359 0.30 -10.88 22.78
N LYS A 360 0.35 -11.50 23.97
CA LYS A 360 0.90 -12.85 24.17
C LYS A 360 -0.05 -13.96 23.68
N GLU A 361 -1.35 -13.77 23.80
CA GLU A 361 -2.34 -14.74 23.32
C GLU A 361 -2.40 -14.77 21.80
N ASP A 362 -2.38 -13.61 21.15
CA ASP A 362 -2.37 -13.53 19.68
C ASP A 362 -1.07 -14.02 19.04
N LEU A 363 0.08 -13.88 19.71
CA LEU A 363 1.34 -14.47 19.25
C LEU A 363 1.32 -15.99 19.19
N ARG A 364 0.56 -16.65 20.06
CA ARG A 364 0.40 -18.11 20.00
C ARG A 364 -0.29 -18.53 18.70
N GLY A 365 -1.07 -17.65 18.08
CA GLY A 365 -1.65 -17.84 16.74
C GLY A 365 -0.66 -17.73 15.57
N TYR A 366 0.61 -17.38 15.80
CA TYR A 366 1.69 -17.54 14.80
C TYR A 366 2.36 -18.92 14.84
N VAL A 367 2.18 -19.67 15.95
CA VAL A 367 2.93 -20.90 16.25
C VAL A 367 2.06 -22.16 16.10
N ASN A 368 0.74 -21.99 16.01
CA ASN A 368 -0.22 -23.03 15.65
C ASN A 368 -0.69 -22.81 14.21
#